data_AF-A0A426TQC9-F1
#
_entry.id   AF-A0A426TQC9-F1
#
_cell.length_a   1.000
_cell.length_b   1.000
_cell.length_c   1.000
_cell.angle_alpha   90.00
_cell.angle_beta   90.00
_cell.angle_gamma   90.00
#
_symmetry.space_group_name_H-M   'P 1'
#
loop_
_entity.id
_entity.type
_entity.pdbx_description
1 polymer ?
#
loop_
_entity_poly.entity_id
_entity_poly.type
_entity_poly.pdbx_seq_one_letter_code
_entity_poly.pdbx_strand_id
1 'polypeptide(L)'
;ATQDTHACACNGLGFAAEQQRQWAVALQHYQRVLDEFPNATQDTRARACNGLGYVTQQQGDLLQSAAHHQRVLDDFPNATQDTHACACNGLGFAAERQQQWAVALQHYQRTLAEFPAADASTHTYARTAIERVRAKG
;
A
#
# COMPACT_ATOMS: atom_id res chain seq x y z
N ALA A 1 -4.25 -19.36 14.51
CA ALA A 1 -5.64 -18.85 14.44
C ALA A 1 -5.81 -17.54 15.20
N THR A 2 -5.37 -17.42 16.47
CA THR A 2 -5.62 -16.21 17.27
C THR A 2 -4.90 -14.96 16.78
N GLN A 3 -3.60 -15.01 16.47
CA GLN A 3 -2.86 -13.80 16.07
C GLN A 3 -3.37 -13.17 14.76
N ASP A 4 -3.70 -13.98 13.76
CA ASP A 4 -4.20 -13.46 12.47
C ASP A 4 -5.57 -12.79 12.63
N THR A 5 -6.47 -13.35 13.45
CA THR A 5 -7.75 -12.69 13.77
C THR A 5 -7.55 -11.34 14.46
N HIS A 6 -6.66 -11.25 15.45
CA HIS A 6 -6.36 -9.97 16.12
C HIS A 6 -5.71 -8.96 15.17
N ALA A 7 -4.81 -9.43 14.29
CA ALA A 7 -4.19 -8.60 13.27
C ALA A 7 -5.21 -8.07 12.26
N CYS A 8 -6.13 -8.91 11.79
CA CYS A 8 -7.23 -8.49 10.92
C CYS A 8 -8.12 -7.44 11.59
N ALA A 9 -8.45 -7.64 12.88
CA ALA A 9 -9.21 -6.66 13.64
C ALA A 9 -8.46 -5.32 13.78
N CYS A 10 -7.15 -5.34 14.03
CA CYS A 10 -6.34 -4.13 14.09
C CYS A 10 -6.26 -3.42 12.73
N ASN A 11 -6.10 -4.16 11.62
CA ASN A 11 -6.20 -3.58 10.28
C ASN A 11 -7.56 -2.92 10.03
N GLY A 12 -8.65 -3.55 10.49
CA GLY A 12 -9.99 -2.99 10.41
C GLY A 12 -10.14 -1.68 11.19
N LEU A 13 -9.58 -1.61 12.40
CA LEU A 13 -9.55 -0.39 13.21
C LEU A 13 -8.69 0.70 12.56
N GLY A 14 -7.52 0.33 12.02
CA GLY A 14 -6.66 1.24 11.26
C GLY A 14 -7.37 1.84 10.07
N PHE A 15 -8.08 1.01 9.30
CA PHE A 15 -8.88 1.46 8.17
C PHE A 15 -10.04 2.37 8.60
N ALA A 16 -10.76 2.02 9.67
CA ALA A 16 -11.84 2.88 10.17
C ALA A 16 -11.32 4.25 10.65
N ALA A 17 -10.12 4.31 11.23
CA ALA A 17 -9.47 5.56 11.62
C ALA A 17 -9.00 6.37 10.40
N GLU A 18 -8.47 5.70 9.36
CA GLU A 18 -8.12 6.30 8.07
C GLU A 18 -9.32 7.01 7.43
N GLN A 19 -10.47 6.35 7.37
CA GLN A 19 -11.70 6.92 6.81
C GLN A 19 -12.17 8.16 7.59
N GLN A 20 -11.88 8.23 8.89
CA GLN A 20 -12.15 9.39 9.75
C GLN A 20 -11.02 10.43 9.75
N ARG A 21 -9.97 10.24 8.95
CA ARG A 21 -8.77 11.09 8.90
C ARG A 21 -8.03 11.19 10.23
N GLN A 22 -8.19 10.20 11.09
CA GLN A 22 -7.48 10.09 12.37
C GLN A 22 -6.12 9.43 12.13
N TRP A 23 -5.23 10.13 11.42
CA TRP A 23 -3.98 9.57 10.89
C TRP A 23 -3.08 8.94 11.96
N ALA A 24 -2.92 9.60 13.11
CA ALA A 24 -2.11 9.06 14.20
C ALA A 24 -2.68 7.73 14.75
N VAL A 25 -4.00 7.63 14.85
CA VAL A 25 -4.69 6.41 15.32
C VAL A 25 -4.57 5.29 14.27
N ALA A 26 -4.72 5.63 12.99
CA ALA A 26 -4.55 4.68 11.90
C ALA A 26 -3.12 4.10 11.88
N LEU A 27 -2.10 4.96 11.97
CA LEU A 27 -0.70 4.53 12.06
C LEU A 27 -0.47 3.59 13.25
N GLN A 28 -1.00 3.94 14.43
CA GLN A 28 -0.86 3.10 15.62
C GLN A 28 -1.45 1.70 15.40
N HIS A 29 -2.64 1.59 14.82
CA HIS A 29 -3.28 0.30 14.59
C HIS A 29 -2.55 -0.54 13.53
N TYR A 30 -2.09 0.06 12.44
CA TYR A 30 -1.32 -0.67 11.44
C TYR A 30 0.07 -1.08 11.93
N GLN A 31 0.77 -0.20 12.66
CA GLN A 31 2.07 -0.51 13.24
C GLN A 31 1.96 -1.65 14.27
N ARG A 32 0.89 -1.63 15.08
CA ARG A 32 0.58 -2.71 16.02
C ARG A 32 0.50 -4.08 15.35
N VAL A 33 0.00 -4.17 14.10
CA VAL A 33 -0.04 -5.44 13.38
C VAL A 33 1.36 -6.00 13.14
N LEU A 34 2.31 -5.14 12.80
CA LEU A 34 3.67 -5.53 12.49
C LEU A 34 4.48 -5.88 13.75
N ASP A 35 4.18 -5.23 14.88
CA ASP A 35 4.92 -5.40 16.13
C ASP A 35 4.37 -6.52 17.02
N GLU A 36 3.04 -6.60 17.17
CA GLU A 36 2.42 -7.53 18.14
C GLU A 36 1.98 -8.87 17.54
N PHE A 37 1.81 -8.95 16.21
CA PHE A 37 1.33 -10.15 15.53
C PHE A 37 2.30 -10.67 14.46
N PRO A 38 3.56 -11.00 14.82
CA PRO A 38 4.57 -11.43 13.85
C PRO A 38 4.20 -12.74 13.12
N ASN A 39 3.35 -13.58 13.72
CA ASN A 39 2.88 -14.84 13.10
C ASN A 39 1.49 -14.73 12.44
N ALA A 40 0.94 -13.52 12.30
CA ALA A 40 -0.19 -13.31 11.38
C ALA A 40 0.26 -13.61 9.93
N THR A 41 -0.70 -13.87 9.04
CA THR A 41 -0.36 -14.20 7.65
C THR A 41 0.42 -13.06 7.00
N GLN A 42 1.25 -13.40 6.00
CA GLN A 42 2.00 -12.40 5.26
C GLN A 42 1.06 -11.37 4.60
N ASP A 43 -0.10 -11.80 4.09
CA ASP A 43 -1.09 -10.88 3.52
C ASP A 43 -1.66 -9.91 4.55
N THR A 44 -2.07 -10.38 5.73
CA THR A 44 -2.57 -9.50 6.81
C THR A 44 -1.52 -8.46 7.21
N ARG A 45 -0.26 -8.86 7.34
CA ARG A 45 0.85 -7.96 7.70
C ARG A 45 1.19 -7.00 6.55
N ALA A 46 1.18 -7.47 5.30
CA ALA A 46 1.39 -6.65 4.12
C ALA A 46 0.30 -5.57 3.95
N ARG A 47 -0.97 -5.91 4.22
CA ARG A 47 -2.08 -4.95 4.21
C ARG A 47 -1.90 -3.86 5.27
N ALA A 48 -1.38 -4.20 6.46
CA ALA A 48 -1.02 -3.21 7.47
C ALA A 48 0.08 -2.27 6.96
N CYS A 49 1.11 -2.82 6.32
CA CYS A 49 2.22 -2.04 5.76
C CYS A 49 1.76 -1.12 4.62
N ASN A 50 0.84 -1.58 3.75
CA ASN A 50 0.18 -0.70 2.77
C ASN A 50 -0.63 0.41 3.44
N GLY A 51 -1.32 0.11 4.55
CA GLY A 51 -2.02 1.12 5.35
C GLY A 51 -1.07 2.19 5.90
N LEU A 52 0.08 1.80 6.43
CA LEU A 52 1.14 2.75 6.83
C LEU A 52 1.61 3.60 5.66
N GLY A 53 1.85 2.98 4.49
CA GLY A 53 2.23 3.68 3.27
C GLY A 53 1.20 4.71 2.81
N TYR A 54 -0.09 4.35 2.87
CA TYR A 54 -1.18 5.25 2.54
C TYR A 54 -1.30 6.41 3.52
N VAL A 55 -1.24 6.16 4.83
CA VAL A 55 -1.42 7.22 5.83
C VAL A 55 -0.25 8.20 5.81
N THR A 56 0.99 7.73 5.69
CA THR A 56 2.18 8.59 5.55
C THR A 56 2.12 9.43 4.26
N GLN A 57 1.61 8.86 3.17
CA GLN A 57 1.32 9.61 1.94
C GLN A 57 0.31 10.74 2.16
N GLN A 58 -0.76 10.52 2.92
CA GLN A 58 -1.74 11.57 3.25
C GLN A 58 -1.13 12.69 4.12
N GLN A 59 -0.11 12.36 4.92
CA GLN A 59 0.64 13.34 5.70
C GLN A 59 1.74 14.06 4.89
N GLY A 60 1.97 13.65 3.64
CA GLY A 60 2.96 14.26 2.75
C GLY A 60 4.37 13.68 2.88
N ASP A 61 4.59 12.68 3.73
CA ASP A 61 5.87 11.98 3.83
C ASP A 61 5.96 10.89 2.75
N LEU A 62 6.31 11.32 1.55
CA LEU A 62 6.39 10.46 0.36
C LEU A 62 7.55 9.46 0.46
N LEU A 63 8.61 9.78 1.21
CA LEU A 63 9.77 8.91 1.37
C LEU A 63 9.43 7.73 2.30
N GLN A 64 8.80 7.99 3.44
CA GLN A 64 8.31 6.93 4.33
C GLN A 64 7.20 6.11 3.66
N SER A 65 6.31 6.77 2.92
CA SER A 65 5.28 6.07 2.14
C SER A 65 5.89 5.07 1.16
N ALA A 66 6.88 5.51 0.37
CA ALA A 66 7.57 4.64 -0.56
C ALA A 66 8.29 3.48 0.16
N ALA A 67 8.93 3.74 1.30
CA ALA A 67 9.57 2.70 2.10
C ALA A 67 8.57 1.63 2.58
N HIS A 68 7.39 2.03 3.05
CA HIS A 68 6.34 1.10 3.49
C HIS A 68 5.80 0.27 2.33
N HIS A 69 5.53 0.86 1.17
CA HIS A 69 5.05 0.11 0.01
C HIS A 69 6.14 -0.81 -0.56
N GLN A 70 7.40 -0.38 -0.59
CA GLN A 70 8.52 -1.22 -1.03
C GLN A 70 8.68 -2.44 -0.10
N ARG A 71 8.57 -2.22 1.21
CA ARG A 71 8.59 -3.30 2.22
C ARG A 71 7.51 -4.36 1.96
N VAL A 72 6.36 -3.99 1.39
CA VAL A 72 5.33 -4.98 1.02
C VAL A 72 5.84 -5.98 -0.01
N LEU A 73 6.59 -5.51 -0.99
CA LEU A 73 7.13 -6.33 -2.06
C LEU A 73 8.33 -7.17 -1.60
N ASP A 74 9.12 -6.64 -0.67
CA ASP A 74 10.36 -7.29 -0.21
C ASP A 74 10.12 -8.29 0.93
N ASP A 75 9.34 -7.92 1.95
CA ASP A 75 9.20 -8.70 3.19
C ASP A 75 8.05 -9.72 3.13
N PHE A 76 7.08 -9.52 2.23
CA PHE A 76 5.85 -10.33 2.16
C PHE A 76 5.62 -10.94 0.77
N PRO A 77 6.54 -11.79 0.28
CA PRO A 77 6.46 -12.35 -1.07
C PRO A 77 5.24 -13.26 -1.32
N ASN A 78 4.60 -13.77 -0.25
CA ASN A 78 3.40 -14.61 -0.36
C ASN A 78 2.11 -13.85 -0.01
N ALA A 79 2.12 -12.51 0.03
CA ALA A 79 0.89 -11.74 0.07
C ALA A 79 0.10 -11.90 -1.25
N THR A 80 -1.17 -11.53 -1.22
CA THR A 80 -2.03 -11.61 -2.42
C THR A 80 -1.55 -10.67 -3.52
N GLN A 81 -1.87 -11.01 -4.77
CA GLN A 81 -1.56 -10.15 -5.92
C GLN A 81 -2.19 -8.76 -5.78
N ASP A 82 -3.39 -8.65 -5.23
CA ASP A 82 -4.01 -7.34 -5.01
C ASP A 82 -3.25 -6.51 -3.97
N THR A 83 -2.76 -7.12 -2.89
CA THR A 83 -1.94 -6.43 -1.90
C THR A 83 -0.62 -5.93 -2.50
N HIS A 84 0.06 -6.73 -3.34
CA HIS A 84 1.25 -6.27 -4.06
C HIS A 84 0.94 -5.21 -5.12
N ALA A 85 -0.17 -5.32 -5.82
CA ALA A 85 -0.64 -4.34 -6.80
C ALA A 85 -0.94 -2.99 -6.14
N CYS A 86 -1.58 -2.99 -4.97
CA CYS A 86 -1.80 -1.80 -4.15
C CYS A 86 -0.47 -1.15 -3.75
N ALA A 87 0.53 -1.95 -3.36
CA ALA A 87 1.86 -1.43 -3.03
C ALA A 87 2.56 -0.79 -4.24
N CYS A 88 2.50 -1.43 -5.41
CA CYS A 88 3.04 -0.86 -6.65
C CYS A 88 2.33 0.45 -7.03
N ASN A 89 1.01 0.53 -6.89
CA ASN A 89 0.28 1.78 -7.09
C ASN A 89 0.69 2.87 -6.08
N GLY A 90 0.94 2.50 -4.82
CA GLY A 90 1.45 3.42 -3.80
C GLY A 90 2.83 3.98 -4.15
N LEU A 91 3.76 3.12 -4.58
CA LEU A 91 5.07 3.55 -5.09
C LEU A 91 4.95 4.48 -6.30
N GLY A 92 4.08 4.13 -7.25
CA GLY A 92 3.79 4.97 -8.41
C GLY A 92 3.27 6.34 -8.02
N PHE A 93 2.38 6.41 -7.03
CA PHE A 93 1.86 7.68 -6.52
C PHE A 93 2.94 8.50 -5.82
N ALA A 94 3.74 7.89 -4.97
CA ALA A 94 4.83 8.58 -4.28
C ALA A 94 5.83 9.19 -5.28
N ALA A 95 6.16 8.46 -6.34
CA ALA A 95 7.00 8.96 -7.44
C ALA A 95 6.30 10.07 -8.25
N GLU A 96 4.99 9.93 -8.55
CA GLU A 96 4.20 10.95 -9.26
C GLU A 96 4.20 12.28 -8.49
N ARG A 97 4.02 12.22 -7.17
CA ARG A 97 4.02 13.42 -6.31
C ARG A 97 5.40 14.06 -6.18
N GLN A 98 6.47 13.28 -6.36
CA GLN A 98 7.84 13.77 -6.47
C GLN A 98 8.23 14.19 -7.89
N GLN A 99 7.29 14.20 -8.84
CA GLN A 99 7.50 14.52 -10.25
C GLN A 99 8.50 13.60 -10.97
N GLN A 100 8.70 12.38 -10.43
CA GLN A 100 9.54 11.35 -11.02
C GLN A 100 8.70 10.53 -12.02
N TRP A 101 8.29 11.16 -13.11
CA TRP A 101 7.29 10.61 -14.03
C TRP A 101 7.66 9.24 -14.62
N ALA A 102 8.92 9.03 -14.99
CA ALA A 102 9.38 7.75 -15.52
C ALA A 102 9.28 6.61 -14.48
N VAL A 103 9.64 6.89 -13.23
CA VAL A 103 9.56 5.94 -12.11
C VAL A 103 8.10 5.65 -11.77
N ALA A 104 7.25 6.69 -11.74
CA ALA A 104 5.81 6.53 -11.52
C ALA A 104 5.18 5.62 -12.58
N LEU A 105 5.50 5.86 -13.86
CA LEU A 105 5.00 5.07 -14.98
C LEU A 105 5.43 3.61 -14.87
N GLN A 106 6.69 3.35 -14.51
CA GLN A 106 7.20 2.00 -14.29
C GLN A 106 6.38 1.25 -13.25
N HIS A 107 6.13 1.87 -12.09
CA HIS A 107 5.37 1.22 -11.01
C HIS A 107 3.89 0.97 -11.39
N TYR A 108 3.23 1.91 -12.06
CA TYR A 108 1.84 1.69 -12.51
C TYR A 108 1.73 0.63 -13.59
N GLN A 109 2.69 0.56 -14.52
CA GLN A 109 2.75 -0.50 -15.52
C GLN A 109 3.02 -1.86 -14.88
N ARG A 110 3.90 -1.89 -13.88
CA ARG A 110 4.19 -3.09 -13.08
C ARG A 110 2.92 -3.65 -12.43
N THR A 111 2.05 -2.79 -11.88
CA THR A 111 0.73 -3.21 -11.34
C THR A 111 -0.06 -4.05 -12.34
N LEU A 112 -0.12 -3.62 -13.61
CA LEU A 112 -0.90 -4.30 -14.66
C LEU A 112 -0.21 -5.56 -15.19
N ALA A 113 1.13 -5.55 -15.24
CA ALA A 113 1.90 -6.62 -15.86
C ALA A 113 2.17 -7.80 -14.91
N GLU A 114 2.51 -7.52 -13.64
CA GLU A 114 2.93 -8.55 -12.68
C GLU A 114 1.77 -9.09 -11.83
N PHE A 115 0.68 -8.31 -11.69
CA PHE A 115 -0.44 -8.68 -10.83
C PHE A 115 -1.77 -8.72 -11.61
N PRO A 116 -1.92 -9.64 -12.59
CA PRO A 116 -3.09 -9.70 -13.45
C PRO A 116 -4.38 -10.12 -12.73
N ALA A 117 -4.29 -10.76 -11.56
CA ALA A 117 -5.45 -11.12 -10.74
C ALA A 117 -5.73 -10.15 -9.59
N ALA A 118 -5.12 -8.96 -9.58
CA ALA A 118 -5.49 -7.88 -8.67
C ALA A 118 -6.90 -7.35 -8.98
N ASP A 119 -7.49 -6.64 -8.03
CA ASP A 119 -8.85 -6.15 -8.18
C ASP A 119 -8.98 -5.16 -9.34
N ALA A 120 -10.14 -5.17 -9.98
CA ALA A 120 -10.42 -4.31 -11.13
C ALA A 120 -10.29 -2.81 -10.80
N SER A 121 -10.58 -2.41 -9.56
CA SER A 121 -10.38 -1.05 -9.06
C SER A 121 -8.89 -0.69 -9.00
N THR A 122 -8.04 -1.60 -8.51
CA THR A 122 -6.58 -1.45 -8.44
C THR A 122 -5.97 -1.27 -9.84
N HIS A 123 -6.41 -2.06 -10.82
CA HIS A 123 -6.01 -1.88 -12.22
C HIS A 123 -6.56 -0.61 -12.85
N THR A 124 -7.80 -0.24 -12.55
CA THR A 124 -8.40 0.99 -13.07
C THR A 124 -7.63 2.21 -12.59
N TYR A 125 -7.27 2.25 -11.30
CA TYR A 125 -6.42 3.29 -10.75
C TYR A 125 -5.09 3.40 -11.50
N ALA A 126 -4.39 2.28 -11.72
CA ALA A 126 -3.12 2.25 -12.42
C ALA A 126 -3.25 2.78 -13.86
N ARG A 127 -4.28 2.35 -14.60
CA ARG A 127 -4.53 2.81 -15.98
C ARG A 127 -4.77 4.32 -16.04
N THR A 128 -5.63 4.85 -15.18
CA THR A 128 -5.88 6.30 -15.13
C THR A 128 -4.62 7.06 -14.71
N ALA A 129 -3.82 6.51 -13.79
CA ALA A 129 -2.58 7.15 -13.38
C ALA A 129 -1.52 7.16 -14.50
N ILE A 130 -1.42 6.09 -15.29
CA ILE A 130 -0.55 6.04 -16.49
C ILE A 130 -0.92 7.16 -17.47
N GLU A 131 -2.21 7.36 -17.73
CA GLU A 131 -2.68 8.44 -18.61
C GLU A 131 -2.29 9.82 -18.08
N ARG A 132 -2.50 10.07 -16.77
CA ARG A 132 -2.08 11.33 -16.14
C ARG A 132 -0.58 11.57 -16.23
N VAL A 133 0.23 10.57 -15.88
CA VAL A 133 1.70 10.68 -15.83
C VAL A 133 2.28 10.91 -17.22
N ARG A 134 1.75 10.24 -18.25
CA ARG A 134 2.15 10.44 -19.66
C ARG A 134 1.86 11.84 -20.19
N ALA A 135 0.91 12.56 -19.61
CA ALA A 135 0.63 13.94 -19.99
C ALA A 135 1.57 14.96 -19.30
N LYS A 136 2.42 14.52 -18.37
CA LYS A 136 3.31 15.36 -17.56
C LYS A 136 4.81 15.17 -17.84
N GLY A 137 5.19 14.03 -18.41
CA GLY A 137 6.54 13.74 -18.92
C GLY A 137 6.58 13.76 -20.44
#